data_AF-A0AA37SMT7-F1
#
_entry.id   AF-A0AA37SMT7-F1
#
_cell.length_a   1.000
_cell.length_b   1.000
_cell.length_c   1.000
_cell.angle_alpha   90.00
_cell.angle_beta   90.00
_cell.angle_gamma   90.00
#
_symmetry.space_group_name_H-M   'P 1'
#
loop_
_entity.id
_entity.type
_entity.pdbx_description
1 polymer ?
#
loop_
_entity_poly.entity_id
_entity_poly.type
_entity_poly.pdbx_seq_one_letter_code
_entity_poly.pdbx_strand_id
1 'polypeptide(L)'
;MFIGTTTPSNATVEFYNKKLNYHIASDQPIQLDAPCKQEQYYESFTGDLDATCIFELSNADYALLTSRIKANKSFKKLNLKNFEHQIGLNKLECSKRITFKNSGYQSNNDGNYASIIFASDNKYCLFNISYF
;
A
#
# COMPACT_ATOMS: atom_id res chain seq x y z
N MET A 1 27.58 -14.41 12.65
CA MET A 1 26.67 -13.29 12.90
C MET A 1 26.75 -12.39 11.68
N PHE A 2 25.84 -12.57 10.72
CA PHE A 2 25.86 -11.78 9.48
C PHE A 2 25.16 -10.46 9.75
N ILE A 3 25.91 -9.36 9.69
CA ILE A 3 25.36 -8.01 9.62
C ILE A 3 24.77 -7.88 8.21
N GLY A 4 23.52 -8.29 8.04
CA GLY A 4 22.77 -7.90 6.86
C GLY A 4 22.69 -6.37 6.85
N THR A 5 23.07 -5.73 5.75
CA THR A 5 22.91 -4.30 5.49
C THR A 5 21.52 -3.80 5.88
N THR A 6 21.39 -3.29 7.10
CA THR A 6 20.20 -2.63 7.66
C THR A 6 20.18 -1.14 7.29
N THR A 7 20.56 -0.78 6.07
CA THR A 7 20.53 0.62 5.66
C THR A 7 19.15 0.91 5.08
N PRO A 8 18.32 1.71 5.75
CA PRO A 8 17.04 2.09 5.18
C PRO A 8 17.24 2.88 3.89
N SER A 9 16.45 2.56 2.87
CA SER A 9 16.36 3.33 1.63
C SER A 9 15.27 4.38 1.75
N ASN A 10 15.46 5.53 1.10
CA ASN A 10 14.46 6.59 1.11
C ASN A 10 13.30 6.25 0.17
N ALA A 11 12.08 6.23 0.68
CA ALA A 11 10.87 5.98 -0.09
C ALA A 11 10.38 7.28 -0.76
N THR A 12 10.23 7.27 -2.08
CA THR A 12 9.64 8.39 -2.82
C THR A 12 8.18 8.11 -3.18
N VAL A 13 7.42 9.15 -3.53
CA VAL A 13 6.06 8.98 -4.07
C VAL A 13 6.08 8.12 -5.35
N GLU A 14 7.11 8.30 -6.17
CA GLU A 14 7.34 7.50 -7.38
C GLU A 14 7.53 6.01 -7.05
N PHE A 15 8.28 5.70 -5.99
CA PHE A 15 8.46 4.32 -5.53
C PHE A 15 7.12 3.65 -5.19
N TYR A 16 6.28 4.33 -4.40
CA TYR A 16 4.97 3.78 -4.04
C TYR A 16 4.05 3.62 -5.26
N ASN A 17 4.04 4.60 -6.19
CA ASN A 17 3.28 4.47 -7.43
C ASN A 17 3.79 3.33 -8.31
N LYS A 18 5.11 3.12 -8.41
CA LYS A 18 5.69 1.99 -9.14
C LYS A 18 5.23 0.66 -8.55
N LYS A 19 5.25 0.53 -7.22
CA LYS A 19 4.80 -0.69 -6.52
C LYS A 19 3.28 -0.89 -6.68
N LEU A 20 2.49 0.16 -6.52
CA LEU A 20 1.04 0.12 -6.74
C LEU A 20 0.73 -0.41 -8.16
N ASN A 21 1.35 0.17 -9.18
CA ASN A 21 1.14 -0.24 -10.57
C ASN A 21 1.62 -1.67 -10.85
N TYR A 22 2.72 -2.10 -10.24
CA TYR A 22 3.16 -3.50 -10.31
C TYR A 22 2.09 -4.47 -9.78
N HIS A 23 1.47 -4.15 -8.64
CA HIS A 23 0.42 -4.99 -8.08
C HIS A 23 -0.89 -4.94 -8.88
N ILE A 24 -1.24 -3.77 -9.42
CA ILE A 24 -2.45 -3.60 -10.23
C ILE A 24 -2.29 -4.24 -11.61
N ALA A 25 -1.06 -4.35 -12.13
CA ALA A 25 -0.75 -4.85 -13.48
C ALA A 25 -1.57 -4.12 -14.57
N SER A 26 -1.64 -2.78 -14.47
CA SER A 26 -2.37 -1.94 -15.42
C SER A 26 -1.47 -1.49 -16.58
N ASP A 27 -1.95 -1.65 -17.81
CA ASP A 27 -1.29 -1.11 -19.03
C ASP A 27 -1.23 0.43 -19.03
N GLN A 28 -2.10 1.07 -18.25
CA GLN A 28 -2.10 2.51 -18.01
C GLN A 28 -1.74 2.76 -16.54
N PRO A 29 -0.53 3.25 -16.25
CA PRO A 29 -0.11 3.53 -14.89
C PRO A 29 -1.02 4.57 -14.23
N ILE A 30 -1.38 4.31 -12.98
CA ILE A 30 -2.06 5.27 -12.10
C ILE A 30 -0.96 6.05 -11.36
N GLN A 31 -1.08 7.38 -11.33
CA GLN A 31 -0.19 8.25 -10.56
C GLN A 31 -1.02 8.95 -9.50
N LEU A 32 -0.70 8.69 -8.23
CA LEU A 32 -1.40 9.22 -7.07
C LEU A 32 -0.43 9.99 -6.19
N ASP A 33 -0.91 11.10 -5.63
CA ASP A 33 -0.16 11.81 -4.59
C ASP A 33 -0.19 11.02 -3.29
N ALA A 34 0.98 10.90 -2.65
CA ALA A 34 1.12 10.28 -1.33
C ALA A 34 1.47 11.34 -0.29
N PRO A 35 0.48 12.13 0.20
CA PRO A 35 0.72 13.18 1.20
C PRO A 35 1.27 12.62 2.51
N CYS A 36 1.18 11.31 2.69
CA CYS A 36 1.79 10.64 3.81
C CYS A 36 2.38 9.29 3.44
N LYS A 37 3.63 9.09 3.80
CA LYS A 37 4.38 7.88 3.48
C LYS A 37 5.42 7.61 4.54
N GLN A 38 5.81 6.35 4.67
CA GLN A 38 7.00 5.98 5.42
C GLN A 38 8.19 6.48 4.60
N GLU A 39 8.96 7.42 5.14
CA GLU A 39 10.10 8.06 4.43
C GLU A 39 11.27 7.09 4.21
N GLN A 40 11.35 6.04 5.02
CA GLN A 40 12.39 5.03 4.98
C GLN A 40 11.78 3.64 4.89
N TYR A 41 12.33 2.77 4.05
CA TYR A 41 11.93 1.36 3.97
C TYR A 41 13.16 0.45 4.10
N TYR A 42 12.91 -0.78 4.51
CA TYR A 42 13.93 -1.81 4.63
C TYR A 42 13.69 -2.86 3.55
N GLU A 43 14.71 -3.12 2.73
CA GLU A 43 14.77 -4.30 1.85
C GLU A 43 15.61 -5.37 2.55
N SER A 44 15.08 -6.59 2.68
CA SER A 44 15.84 -7.74 3.16
C SER A 44 16.71 -8.32 2.03
N PHE A 45 17.73 -9.12 2.38
CA PHE A 45 18.55 -9.85 1.39
C PHE A 45 17.74 -10.83 0.53
N THR A 46 16.56 -11.23 1.02
CA THR A 46 15.61 -12.10 0.31
C THR A 46 14.62 -11.31 -0.56
N GLY A 47 14.74 -9.97 -0.60
CA GLY A 47 13.90 -9.08 -1.41
C GLY A 47 12.63 -8.61 -0.71
N ASP A 48 12.51 -8.87 0.59
CA ASP A 48 11.31 -8.55 1.35
C ASP A 48 11.26 -7.08 1.72
N LEU A 49 10.09 -6.48 1.50
CA LEU A 49 9.86 -5.05 1.64
C LEU A 49 8.68 -4.79 2.59
N ASP A 50 8.91 -3.99 3.64
CA ASP A 50 7.86 -3.42 4.50
C ASP A 50 7.82 -1.90 4.30
N ALA A 51 6.77 -1.43 3.64
CA ALA A 51 6.57 -0.03 3.32
C ALA A 51 5.08 0.33 3.26
N THR A 52 4.72 1.46 3.88
CA THR A 52 3.33 1.90 3.97
C THR A 52 3.20 3.36 3.52
N CYS A 53 2.19 3.66 2.72
CA CYS A 53 1.79 5.03 2.39
C CYS A 53 0.27 5.20 2.36
N ILE A 54 -0.17 6.45 2.41
CA ILE A 54 -1.55 6.86 2.18
C ILE A 54 -1.55 7.71 0.92
N PHE A 55 -2.27 7.22 -0.09
CA PHE A 55 -2.55 7.99 -1.29
C PHE A 55 -3.80 8.84 -1.10
N GLU A 56 -3.79 10.03 -1.68
CA GLU A 56 -4.99 10.83 -1.92
C GLU A 56 -5.66 10.39 -3.22
N LEU A 57 -7.00 10.40 -3.22
CA LEU A 57 -7.81 9.94 -4.34
C LEU A 57 -8.83 11.01 -4.70
N SER A 58 -8.86 11.37 -5.98
CA SER A 58 -10.07 11.97 -6.56
C SER A 58 -11.17 10.91 -6.73
N ASN A 59 -12.40 11.35 -6.99
CA ASN A 59 -13.50 10.44 -7.33
C ASN A 59 -13.17 9.57 -8.56
N ALA A 60 -12.45 10.13 -9.53
CA ALA A 60 -12.03 9.41 -10.73
C ALA A 60 -10.96 8.35 -10.40
N ASP A 61 -9.99 8.69 -9.56
CA ASP A 61 -8.94 7.77 -9.13
C ASP A 61 -9.52 6.60 -8.35
N TYR A 62 -10.45 6.88 -7.44
CA TYR A 62 -11.14 5.83 -6.69
C TYR A 62 -11.88 4.86 -7.60
N ALA A 63 -12.63 5.38 -8.59
CA ALA A 63 -13.36 4.55 -9.54
C ALA A 63 -12.42 3.70 -10.41
N LEU A 64 -11.35 4.32 -10.92
CA LEU A 64 -10.33 3.66 -11.73
C LEU A 64 -9.62 2.56 -10.93
N LEU A 65 -9.10 2.89 -9.75
CA LEU A 65 -8.38 1.97 -8.88
C LEU A 65 -9.26 0.77 -8.49
N THR A 66 -10.51 1.03 -8.09
CA THR A 66 -11.47 -0.03 -7.74
C THR A 66 -11.79 -0.93 -8.93
N SER A 67 -11.97 -0.35 -10.13
CA SER A 67 -12.22 -1.11 -11.35
C SER A 67 -11.05 -2.05 -11.67
N ARG A 68 -9.81 -1.53 -11.62
CA ARG A 68 -8.59 -2.30 -11.89
C ARG A 68 -8.37 -3.41 -10.87
N ILE A 69 -8.54 -3.13 -9.58
CA ILE A 69 -8.45 -4.13 -8.51
C ILE A 69 -9.46 -5.26 -8.74
N LYS A 70 -10.71 -4.94 -9.09
CA LYS A 70 -11.76 -5.95 -9.33
C LYS A 70 -11.51 -6.79 -10.59
N ALA A 71 -10.88 -6.21 -11.61
CA ALA A 71 -10.53 -6.92 -12.83
C ALA A 71 -9.30 -7.84 -12.65
N ASN A 72 -8.42 -7.52 -11.69
CA ASN A 72 -7.20 -8.27 -11.44
C ASN A 72 -7.43 -9.47 -10.50
N LYS A 73 -7.22 -10.68 -11.03
CA LYS A 73 -7.43 -11.95 -10.31
C LYS A 73 -6.45 -12.18 -9.15
N SER A 74 -5.32 -11.47 -9.12
CA SER A 74 -4.35 -11.54 -8.03
C SER A 74 -4.84 -10.84 -6.77
N PHE A 75 -5.85 -9.98 -6.86
CA PHE A 75 -6.48 -9.36 -5.69
C PHE A 75 -7.60 -10.22 -5.12
N LYS A 76 -7.56 -10.41 -3.81
CA LYS A 76 -8.64 -11.00 -3.02
C LYS A 76 -9.19 -9.96 -2.06
N LYS A 77 -10.50 -10.02 -1.82
CA LYS A 77 -11.12 -9.21 -0.76
C LYS A 77 -10.61 -9.69 0.59
N LEU A 78 -10.26 -8.74 1.44
CA LEU A 78 -9.79 -8.97 2.79
C LEU A 78 -10.74 -8.27 3.77
N ASN A 79 -11.24 -9.01 4.75
CA ASN A 79 -11.88 -8.42 5.92
C ASN A 79 -10.81 -8.27 6.99
N LEU A 80 -10.57 -7.04 7.42
CA LEU A 80 -9.48 -6.74 8.34
C LEU A 80 -10.00 -6.75 9.77
N LYS A 81 -9.23 -7.35 10.67
CA LYS A 81 -9.48 -7.18 12.11
C LYS A 81 -8.87 -5.85 12.55
N ASN A 82 -9.51 -5.15 13.50
CA ASN A 82 -9.09 -3.80 13.96
C ASN A 82 -7.60 -3.68 14.33
N PHE A 83 -6.95 -4.76 14.75
CA PHE A 83 -5.52 -4.76 15.11
C PHE A 83 -4.60 -4.65 13.88
N GLU A 84 -4.97 -5.24 12.73
CA GLU A 84 -4.17 -5.22 11.50
C GLU A 84 -4.13 -3.82 10.87
N HIS A 85 -5.18 -3.01 11.10
CA HIS A 85 -5.19 -1.58 10.74
C HIS A 85 -4.08 -0.80 11.45
N GLN A 86 -3.83 -1.09 12.73
CA GLN A 86 -2.99 -0.24 13.56
C GLN A 86 -1.50 -0.42 13.28
N ILE A 87 -1.05 -1.59 12.82
CA ILE A 87 0.39 -1.86 12.65
C ILE A 87 1.02 -0.98 11.57
N GLY A 88 0.35 -0.78 10.42
CA GLY A 88 0.81 0.12 9.37
C GLY A 88 0.49 1.59 9.64
N LEU A 89 -0.68 1.88 10.21
CA LEU A 89 -1.12 3.25 10.50
C LEU A 89 -0.33 3.91 11.64
N ASN A 90 0.11 3.15 12.65
CA ASN A 90 0.93 3.68 13.76
C ASN A 90 2.30 4.18 13.28
N LYS A 91 2.79 3.74 12.12
CA LYS A 91 4.03 4.24 11.51
C LYS A 91 3.85 5.59 10.80
N LEU A 92 2.60 6.04 10.59
CA LEU A 92 2.26 7.24 9.83
C LEU A 92 1.54 8.26 10.72
N GLU A 93 2.26 9.28 11.22
CA GLU A 93 1.73 10.36 12.08
C GLU A 93 0.48 11.05 11.49
N CYS A 94 0.43 11.20 10.16
CA CYS A 94 -0.68 11.80 9.41
C CYS A 94 -2.01 11.03 9.51
N SER A 95 -1.96 9.75 9.87
CA SER A 95 -3.09 8.82 9.72
C SER A 95 -4.12 8.97 10.83
N LYS A 96 -3.74 9.63 11.94
CA LYS A 96 -4.56 9.85 13.14
C LYS A 96 -5.90 10.54 12.86
N ARG A 97 -6.08 11.18 11.69
CA ARG A 97 -7.30 11.90 11.28
C ARG A 97 -8.11 11.18 10.19
N ILE A 98 -7.65 10.05 9.67
CA ILE A 98 -8.28 9.34 8.56
C ILE A 98 -8.93 8.05 9.07
N THR A 99 -10.22 7.87 8.78
CA THR A 99 -10.96 6.66 9.19
C THR A 99 -11.03 5.67 8.02
N PHE A 100 -10.32 4.56 8.13
CA PHE A 100 -10.30 3.49 7.12
C PHE A 100 -11.44 2.48 7.30
N LYS A 101 -11.93 1.92 6.18
CA LYS A 101 -12.93 0.84 6.19
C LYS A 101 -12.34 -0.45 6.73
N ASN A 102 -13.15 -1.27 7.38
CA ASN A 102 -12.75 -2.59 7.91
C ASN A 102 -12.62 -3.68 6.83
N SER A 103 -12.61 -3.30 5.56
CA SER A 103 -12.51 -4.19 4.42
C SER A 103 -11.62 -3.55 3.36
N GLY A 104 -10.77 -4.36 2.74
CA GLY A 104 -9.88 -3.92 1.68
C GLY A 104 -9.63 -5.04 0.67
N TYR A 105 -8.50 -4.93 -0.01
CA TYR A 105 -8.04 -5.87 -1.00
C TYR A 105 -6.59 -6.21 -0.73
N GLN A 106 -6.21 -7.47 -0.92
CA GLN A 106 -4.83 -7.90 -0.84
C GLN A 106 -4.45 -8.56 -2.16
N SER A 107 -3.32 -8.17 -2.74
CA SER A 107 -2.70 -8.87 -3.85
C SER A 107 -1.52 -9.71 -3.39
N ASN A 108 -1.26 -10.77 -4.13
CA ASN A 108 0.00 -11.50 -4.13
C ASN A 108 0.52 -11.49 -5.57
N ASN A 109 1.69 -10.90 -5.78
CA ASN A 109 2.38 -10.91 -7.07
C ASN A 109 3.80 -11.43 -6.85
N ASP A 110 4.07 -12.66 -7.31
CA ASP A 110 5.36 -13.34 -7.18
C ASP A 110 5.92 -13.36 -5.74
N GLY A 111 5.06 -13.60 -4.74
CA GLY A 111 5.44 -13.66 -3.33
C GLY A 111 5.49 -12.29 -2.64
N ASN A 112 5.32 -11.19 -3.38
CA ASN A 112 5.14 -9.86 -2.80
C ASN A 112 3.66 -9.64 -2.46
N TYR A 113 3.38 -9.35 -1.20
CA TYR A 113 2.03 -9.05 -0.75
C TYR A 113 1.82 -7.55 -0.60
N ALA A 114 0.70 -7.06 -1.12
CA ALA A 114 0.29 -5.69 -0.88
C ALA A 114 -1.20 -5.59 -0.56
N SER A 115 -1.54 -4.73 0.40
CA SER A 115 -2.91 -4.48 0.83
C SER A 115 -3.32 -3.05 0.50
N ILE A 116 -4.54 -2.89 -0.03
CA ILE A 116 -5.16 -1.60 -0.34
C ILE A 116 -6.45 -1.49 0.46
N ILE A 117 -6.55 -0.44 1.28
CA ILE A 117 -7.68 -0.20 2.18
C ILE A 117 -8.17 1.22 1.98
N PHE A 118 -9.43 1.38 1.61
CA PHE A 118 -10.00 2.70 1.36
C PHE A 118 -10.43 3.37 2.66
N ALA A 119 -10.27 4.70 2.71
CA ALA A 119 -10.92 5.52 3.71
C ALA A 119 -12.45 5.45 3.57
N SER A 120 -13.15 5.72 4.66
CA SER A 120 -14.62 5.67 4.71
C SER A 120 -15.28 6.68 3.77
N ASP A 121 -14.59 7.80 3.53
CA ASP A 121 -14.99 8.85 2.58
C ASP A 121 -14.49 8.61 1.14
N ASN A 122 -13.72 7.53 0.91
CA ASN A 122 -13.07 7.17 -0.36
C ASN A 122 -12.05 8.20 -0.88
N LYS A 123 -11.68 9.22 -0.10
CA LYS A 123 -10.72 10.26 -0.52
C LYS A 123 -9.27 9.85 -0.33
N TYR A 124 -9.04 8.76 0.41
CA TYR A 124 -7.72 8.24 0.66
C TYR A 124 -7.72 6.72 0.52
N CYS A 125 -6.57 6.15 0.17
CA CYS A 125 -6.32 4.73 0.39
C CYS A 125 -4.99 4.49 1.09
N LEU A 126 -5.02 3.61 2.08
CA LEU A 126 -3.84 3.03 2.69
C LEU A 126 -3.32 1.96 1.74
N PHE A 127 -2.07 2.10 1.33
CA PHE A 127 -1.34 1.09 0.58
C PHE A 127 -0.20 0.56 1.45
N ASN A 128 -0.24 -0.72 1.75
CA ASN A 128 0.72 -1.39 2.62
C ASN A 128 1.37 -2.56 1.89
N ILE A 129 2.68 -2.53 1.76
CA ILE A 129 3.49 -3.64 1.25
C ILE A 129 4.00 -4.38 2.48
N SER A 130 3.65 -5.66 2.60
CA SER A 130 3.94 -6.43 3.82
C SER A 130 4.82 -7.62 3.50
N TYR A 131 5.80 -7.84 4.37
CA TYR A 131 6.56 -9.08 4.47
C TYR A 131 5.70 -10.19 5.10
N PHE A 132 5.77 -11.40 4.55
CA PHE A 132 5.29 -12.63 5.16
C PHE A 132 6.35 -13.72 5.08
#